data_AF-A0A924MVF3-F1
#
_entry.id   AF-A0A924MVF3-F1
#
_cell.length_a   1.000
_cell.length_b   1.000
_cell.length_c   1.000
_cell.angle_alpha   90.00
_cell.angle_beta   90.00
_cell.angle_gamma   90.00
#
_symmetry.space_group_name_H-M   'P 1'
#
loop_
_entity.id
_entity.type
_entity.pdbx_description
1 polymer ?
#
loop_
_entity_poly.entity_id
_entity_poly.type
_entity_poly.pdbx_seq_one_letter_code
_entity_poly.pdbx_strand_id
1 'polypeptide(L)' 'MSWEVARVLGERGVPFVFSTGYNIKTVLPADLSDTAVISKPFRISDVEGKIRQTIATRRAGK' A
#
# COMPACT_ATOMS: atom_id res chain seq x y z
N MET A 1 -13.92 0.53 4.16
CA MET A 1 -12.59 0.99 3.66
C MET A 1 -11.68 1.21 4.85
N SER A 2 -10.40 0.86 4.77
CA SER A 2 -9.46 0.82 5.90
C SER A 2 -8.62 2.10 6.08
N TRP A 3 -9.13 3.26 5.69
CA TRP A 3 -8.36 4.52 5.61
C TRP A 3 -7.78 4.99 6.95
N GLU A 4 -8.57 4.94 8.03
CA GLU A 4 -8.09 5.35 9.37
C GLU A 4 -6.90 4.52 9.83
N VAL A 5 -6.92 3.21 9.55
CA VAL A 5 -5.80 2.32 9.86
C VAL A 5 -4.56 2.71 9.06
N ALA A 6 -4.73 3.00 7.77
CA ALA A 6 -3.63 3.45 6.90
C ALA A 6 -3.00 4.77 7.37
N ARG A 7 -3.80 5.72 7.85
CA ARG A 7 -3.32 6.97 8.44
C ARG A 7 -2.46 6.72 9.66
N VAL A 8 -2.96 5.94 10.62
CA VAL A 8 -2.21 5.57 11.84
C VAL A 8 -0.92 4.82 11.51
N LEU A 9 -0.93 3.92 10.52
CA LEU A 9 0.28 3.23 10.06
C LEU A 9 1.28 4.19 9.42
N GLY A 10 0.81 5.14 8.61
CA GLY A 10 1.62 6.19 7.99
C GLY A 10 2.30 7.08 9.02
N GLU A 11 1.54 7.59 10.00
CA GLU A 11 2.02 8.40 11.13
C GLU A 11 3.08 7.68 11.96
N ARG A 12 2.88 6.38 12.22
CA ARG A 12 3.84 5.53 12.96
C ARG A 12 5.03 5.10 12.11
N GLY A 13 5.02 5.43 10.84
CA GLY A 13 6.02 5.05 9.88
C GLY A 13 6.11 3.56 9.56
N VAL A 14 5.02 2.83 9.75
CA VAL A 14 4.91 1.44 9.36
C VAL A 14 4.63 1.36 7.85
N PRO A 15 5.43 0.64 7.04
CA PRO A 15 5.13 0.45 5.63
C PRO A 15 3.90 -0.46 5.45
N PHE A 16 3.01 -0.10 4.54
CA PHE A 16 1.81 -0.88 4.22
C PHE A 16 1.47 -0.80 2.73
N VAL A 17 0.66 -1.75 2.26
CA VAL A 17 0.20 -1.87 0.87
C VAL A 17 -1.30 -2.10 0.89
N PHE A 18 -2.06 -1.35 0.10
CA PHE A 18 -3.48 -1.64 -0.11
C PHE A 18 -3.68 -2.79 -1.08
N SER A 19 -4.67 -3.62 -0.80
CA SER A 19 -5.12 -4.68 -1.71
C SER A 19 -6.49 -4.32 -2.27
N THR A 20 -6.61 -4.18 -3.60
CA THR A 20 -7.86 -3.77 -4.27
C THR A 20 -8.46 -4.90 -5.10
N GLY A 21 -9.79 -5.00 -5.14
CA GLY A 21 -10.53 -5.98 -5.97
C GLY A 21 -10.82 -5.50 -7.39
N TYR A 22 -11.56 -6.29 -8.17
CA TYR A 22 -12.04 -5.91 -9.51
C TYR A 22 -13.07 -4.77 -9.42
N ASN A 23 -12.57 -3.55 -9.59
CA ASN A 23 -13.19 -2.35 -10.15
C ASN A 23 -12.24 -1.20 -9.81
N ILE A 24 -11.28 -0.96 -10.71
CA ILE A 24 -10.09 -0.11 -10.55
C ILE A 24 -10.49 1.37 -10.69
N LYS A 25 -11.39 1.83 -9.82
CA LYS A 25 -11.64 3.25 -9.53
C LYS A 25 -11.85 3.48 -8.04
N THR A 26 -11.19 2.69 -7.20
CA THR A 26 -11.02 3.12 -5.81
C THR A 26 -9.97 4.21 -5.82
N VAL A 27 -10.43 5.45 -6.00
CA VAL A 27 -9.61 6.64 -5.78
C VAL A 27 -9.22 6.60 -4.31
N LEU A 28 -7.94 6.37 -4.03
CA LEU A 28 -7.42 6.57 -2.69
C LEU A 28 -7.69 8.03 -2.32
N PRO A 29 -8.08 8.32 -1.07
CA PRO A 29 -8.06 9.68 -0.55
C PRO A 29 -6.72 10.37 -0.89
N ALA A 30 -6.74 11.68 -1.10
CA ALA A 30 -5.55 12.43 -1.53
C ALA A 30 -4.36 12.27 -0.56
N ASP A 31 -4.63 12.11 0.74
CA ASP A 31 -3.63 11.85 1.76
C ASP A 31 -3.02 10.44 1.70
N LEU A 32 -3.59 9.56 0.88
CA LEU A 32 -3.17 8.17 0.71
C LEU A 32 -2.78 7.84 -0.74
N SER A 33 -2.82 8.80 -1.68
CA SER A 33 -2.61 8.56 -3.12
C SER A 33 -1.23 7.99 -3.46
N ASP A 34 -0.21 8.32 -2.66
CA ASP A 34 1.16 7.82 -2.85
C ASP A 34 1.39 6.44 -2.22
N THR A 35 0.36 5.84 -1.59
CA THR A 35 0.49 4.51 -0.99
C THR A 35 0.55 3.43 -2.05
N ALA A 36 1.45 2.46 -1.86
CA ALA A 36 1.52 1.26 -2.68
C ALA A 36 0.18 0.48 -2.71
N VAL A 37 -0.22 0.05 -3.92
CA VAL A 37 -1.40 -0.79 -4.15
C VAL A 37 -1.01 -2.08 -4.88
N ILE A 38 -1.69 -3.17 -4.56
CA ILE A 38 -1.70 -4.43 -5.33
C ILE A 38 -3.14 -4.78 -5.72
N SER A 39 -3.36 -5.00 -7.02
CA SER A 39 -4.68 -5.37 -7.55
C SER A 39 -4.87 -6.87 -7.55
N LYS A 40 -6.06 -7.32 -7.12
CA LYS A 40 -6.49 -8.72 -7.24
C LYS A 40 -6.89 -9.04 -8.68
N PRO A 41 -6.68 -10.29 -9.13
CA PRO A 41 -6.02 -11.37 -8.42
C PRO A 41 -4.50 -11.18 -8.45
N PHE A 42 -3.84 -11.64 -7.40
CA PHE A 42 -2.37 -11.67 -7.31
C PHE A 42 -1.92 -13.04 -6.82
N ARG A 43 -0.67 -13.40 -7.13
CA ARG A 43 0.03 -14.54 -6.56
C ARG A 43 0.72 -14.12 -5.27
N ILE A 44 1.11 -15.10 -4.46
CA ILE A 44 1.85 -14.82 -3.22
C ILE A 44 3.17 -14.08 -3.48
N SER A 45 3.87 -14.43 -4.57
CA SER A 45 5.13 -13.80 -4.95
C SER A 45 4.96 -12.32 -5.32
N ASP A 46 3.80 -11.91 -5.85
CA ASP A 46 3.50 -10.50 -6.13
C ASP A 46 3.36 -9.71 -4.82
N VAL A 47 2.71 -10.30 -3.81
CA VAL A 47 2.55 -9.73 -2.47
C VAL A 47 3.92 -9.57 -1.81
N GLU A 48 4.73 -10.63 -1.80
CA GLU A 48 6.08 -10.62 -1.22
C GLU A 48 6.97 -9.56 -1.88
N GLY A 49 6.97 -9.51 -3.21
CA GLY A 49 7.72 -8.52 -3.98
C GLY A 49 7.29 -7.09 -3.63
N LYS A 50 5.97 -6.84 -3.54
CA LYS A 50 5.44 -5.51 -3.23
C LYS A 50 5.77 -5.06 -1.81
N ILE A 51 5.69 -5.97 -0.83
CA ILE A 51 6.09 -5.68 0.56
C ILE A 51 7.58 -5.35 0.61
N ARG A 52 8.45 -6.16 -0.01
CA ARG A 52 9.90 -5.90 -0.06
C ARG A 52 10.21 -4.55 -0.70
N GLN A 53 9.57 -4.21 -1.82
CA GLN A 53 9.73 -2.92 -2.50
C GLN A 53 9.30 -1.75 -1.60
N THR A 54 8.17 -1.87 -0.92
CA THR A 54 7.63 -0.81 -0.05
C THR A 54 8.56 -0.56 1.14
N ILE A 55 9.08 -1.63 1.74
CA ILE A 55 10.08 -1.53 2.82
C ILE A 55 11.38 -0.88 2.31
N ALA A 56 11.86 -1.27 1.13
CA ALA A 56 13.11 -0.74 0.55
C ALA A 56 13.01 0.74 0.17
N THR A 57 11.92 1.15 -0.48
CA THR A 57 11.66 2.55 -0.88
C THR A 57 11.70 3.49 0.33
N ARG A 58 11.13 3.06 1.46
CA ARG A 58 11.15 3.83 2.70
C ARG A 58 12.54 3.96 3.32
N ARG A 59 13.41 2.96 3.14
CA ARG A 59 14.81 3.03 3.62
C ARG A 59 15.65 3.97 2.76
N ALA A 60 15.37 4.06 1.47
CA ALA A 60 16.08 4.92 0.54
C ALA A 60 15.67 6.40 0.61
N GLY A 61 14.45 6.69 1.10
CA GLY A 61 13.94 8.05 1.31
C GLY A 61 14.24 8.66 2.69
N LYS A 62 15.18 8.10 3.45
CA LYS A 62 15.66 8.64 4.74
C LYS A 62 17.06 9.20 4.60
#